data_AF-A0A3C0TGW8-F1
#
_entry.id   AF-A0A3C0TGW8-F1
#
_cell.length_a   1.000
_cell.length_b   1.000
_cell.length_c   1.000
_cell.angle_alpha   90.00
_cell.angle_beta   90.00
_cell.angle_gamma   90.00
#
_symmetry.space_group_name_H-M   'P 1'
#
loop_
_entity.id
_entity.type
_entity.pdbx_description
1 polymer ?
#
loop_
_entity_poly.entity_id
_entity_poly.type
_entity_poly.pdbx_seq_one_letter_code
_entity_poly.pdbx_strand_id
1 'polypeptide(L)'
;MKETDNSSITSPAEIARLAALYDIYGALIKESQREIFEEYVLDNLSLAEIANTRDITRQGVYDIIKRTQKKLKGYEDKLGLLKKSIETDERLERLEAVIDGIGSGTFLKSREYDSIKKLVNEIRSNL
;
A
#
# COMPACT_ATOMS: atom_id res chain seq x y z
N MET A 1 7.19 -14.39 30.73
CA MET A 1 8.25 -13.49 30.22
C MET A 1 7.54 -12.47 29.35
N LYS A 2 7.75 -11.17 29.56
CA LYS A 2 6.80 -10.09 29.21
C LYS A 2 6.57 -9.96 27.69
N GLU A 3 5.35 -10.25 27.26
CA GLU A 3 4.73 -9.80 26.01
C GLU A 3 4.38 -8.30 26.13
N THR A 4 5.36 -7.41 25.98
CA THR A 4 5.07 -5.97 25.88
C THR A 4 6.15 -5.28 25.05
N ASP A 5 6.00 -5.26 23.72
CA ASP A 5 6.79 -4.31 22.93
C ASP A 5 6.29 -3.99 21.51
N ASN A 6 5.30 -4.71 20.98
CA ASN A 6 4.82 -4.43 19.62
C ASN A 6 3.65 -3.42 19.56
N SER A 7 3.02 -3.10 20.70
CA SER A 7 1.72 -2.38 20.69
C SER A 7 1.79 -0.84 20.75
N SER A 8 2.96 -0.21 20.84
CA SER A 8 3.04 1.23 21.15
C SER A 8 3.57 2.13 20.03
N ILE A 9 3.96 1.60 18.87
CA ILE A 9 4.67 2.42 17.87
C ILE A 9 3.80 2.80 16.67
N THR A 10 2.86 1.95 16.25
CA THR A 10 2.04 2.19 15.04
C THR A 10 0.75 1.35 15.10
N SER A 11 -0.42 1.94 14.85
CA SER A 11 -1.69 1.21 14.85
C SER A 11 -1.81 0.30 13.60
N PRO A 12 -2.66 -0.74 13.62
CA PRO A 12 -2.87 -1.59 12.43
C PRO A 12 -3.29 -0.80 11.19
N ALA A 13 -4.13 0.22 11.37
CA ALA A 13 -4.54 1.11 10.28
C ALA A 13 -3.36 1.93 9.72
N GLU A 14 -2.44 2.36 10.57
CA GLU A 14 -1.25 3.09 10.14
C GLU A 14 -0.25 2.16 9.45
N ILE A 15 -0.10 0.89 9.89
CA ILE A 15 0.71 -0.11 9.18
C ILE A 15 0.15 -0.35 7.77
N ALA A 16 -1.17 -0.54 7.63
CA ALA A 16 -1.80 -0.69 6.32
C ALA A 16 -1.57 0.53 5.41
N ARG A 17 -1.68 1.75 5.97
CA ARG A 17 -1.37 2.98 5.22
C ARG A 17 0.09 3.05 4.78
N LEU A 18 1.01 2.64 5.65
CA LEU A 18 2.45 2.63 5.35
C LEU A 18 2.81 1.59 4.29
N ALA A 19 2.17 0.42 4.31
CA ALA A 19 2.30 -0.58 3.24
C ALA A 19 1.83 -0.01 1.90
N ALA A 20 0.64 0.60 1.85
CA ALA A 20 0.14 1.20 0.62
C ALA A 20 1.04 2.34 0.10
N LEU A 21 1.60 3.16 1.01
CA LEU A 21 2.60 4.17 0.62
C LEU A 21 3.91 3.55 0.12
N TYR A 22 4.30 2.41 0.68
CA TYR A 22 5.48 1.68 0.28
C TYR A 22 5.33 1.05 -1.11
N ASP A 23 4.15 0.52 -1.45
CA ASP A 23 3.89 -0.01 -2.80
C ASP A 23 4.08 1.07 -3.88
N ILE A 24 3.66 2.31 -3.58
CA ILE A 24 3.75 3.44 -4.51
C ILE A 24 5.16 4.08 -4.54
N TYR A 25 5.80 4.23 -3.38
CA TYR A 25 7.03 5.05 -3.26
C TYR A 25 8.27 4.26 -2.81
N GLY A 26 8.15 2.96 -2.56
CA GLY A 26 9.21 2.10 -2.03
C GLY A 26 10.47 2.14 -2.88
N ALA A 27 10.33 2.14 -4.20
CA ALA A 27 11.45 2.24 -5.14
C ALA A 27 12.31 3.52 -4.96
N LEU A 28 11.76 4.60 -4.38
CA LEU A 28 12.46 5.86 -4.10
C LEU A 28 13.24 5.84 -2.77
N ILE A 29 13.13 4.76 -2.01
CA ILE A 29 13.83 4.54 -0.75
C ILE A 29 15.11 3.74 -1.02
N LYS A 30 16.18 4.09 -0.30
CA LYS A 30 17.45 3.37 -0.39
C LYS A 30 17.24 1.91 0.03
N GLU A 31 17.80 0.99 -0.73
CA GLU A 31 17.68 -0.47 -0.52
C GLU A 31 17.87 -0.91 0.94
N SER A 32 18.96 -0.50 1.59
CA SER A 32 19.21 -0.83 3.01
C SER A 32 18.13 -0.33 3.99
N GLN A 33 17.35 0.70 3.62
CA GLN A 33 16.22 1.19 4.40
C GLN A 33 14.91 0.48 4.05
N ARG A 34 14.79 0.00 2.81
CA ARG A 34 13.63 -0.77 2.32
C ARG A 34 13.54 -2.10 3.05
N GLU A 35 14.62 -2.86 3.07
CA GLU A 35 14.58 -4.22 3.64
C GLU A 35 14.18 -4.20 5.13
N ILE A 36 14.73 -3.26 5.92
CA ILE A 36 14.35 -3.05 7.32
C ILE A 36 12.88 -2.60 7.46
N PHE A 37 12.40 -1.82 6.51
CA PHE A 37 11.02 -1.34 6.52
C PHE A 37 10.04 -2.44 6.12
N GLU A 38 10.39 -3.29 5.15
CA GLU A 38 9.62 -4.47 4.73
C GLU A 38 9.50 -5.47 5.88
N GLU A 39 10.62 -5.80 6.53
CA GLU A 39 10.62 -6.67 7.70
C GLU A 39 9.67 -6.17 8.81
N TYR A 40 9.61 -4.85 9.02
CA TYR A 40 8.75 -4.26 10.03
C TYR A 40 7.27 -4.19 9.58
N VAL A 41 7.00 -3.72 8.36
CA VAL A 41 5.65 -3.36 7.90
C VAL A 41 4.94 -4.52 7.21
N LEU A 42 5.68 -5.34 6.45
CA LEU A 42 5.14 -6.44 5.65
C LEU A 42 5.28 -7.78 6.38
N ASP A 43 6.45 -8.04 6.98
CA ASP A 43 6.72 -9.31 7.67
C ASP A 43 6.34 -9.28 9.16
N ASN A 44 5.90 -8.12 9.66
CA ASN A 44 5.44 -7.91 11.04
C ASN A 44 6.49 -8.29 12.11
N LEU A 45 7.78 -8.17 11.79
CA LEU A 45 8.88 -8.38 12.73
C LEU A 45 8.97 -7.22 13.72
N SER A 46 9.28 -7.54 14.97
CA SER A 46 9.55 -6.54 16.00
C SER A 46 10.91 -5.87 15.79
N LEU A 47 11.08 -4.68 16.36
CA LEU A 47 12.36 -3.96 16.33
C LEU A 47 13.52 -4.78 16.91
N ALA A 48 13.25 -5.64 17.89
CA ALA A 48 14.25 -6.50 18.52
C ALA A 48 14.67 -7.65 17.59
N GLU A 49 13.71 -8.29 16.91
CA GLU A 49 13.99 -9.35 15.93
C GLU A 49 14.83 -8.83 14.76
N ILE A 50 14.48 -7.65 14.25
CA ILE A 50 15.25 -7.00 13.17
C ILE A 50 16.65 -6.61 13.64
N ALA A 51 16.76 -6.01 14.83
CA ALA A 51 18.03 -5.60 15.42
C ALA A 51 18.99 -6.80 15.57
N ASN A 52 18.48 -7.91 16.07
CA ASN A 52 19.25 -9.15 16.24
C ASN A 52 19.69 -9.74 14.90
N THR A 53 18.79 -9.81 13.91
CA THR A 53 19.07 -10.42 12.60
C THR A 53 20.10 -9.62 11.80
N ARG A 54 20.08 -8.28 11.94
CA ARG A 54 20.94 -7.37 11.16
C ARG A 54 22.16 -6.84 11.91
N ASP A 55 22.39 -7.30 13.14
CA ASP A 55 23.49 -6.87 14.02
C ASP A 55 23.56 -5.33 14.18
N ILE A 56 22.40 -4.71 14.42
CA ILE A 56 22.29 -3.27 14.69
C ILE A 56 21.51 -3.01 15.96
N THR A 57 21.61 -1.80 16.52
CA THR A 57 20.86 -1.47 17.72
C THR A 57 19.36 -1.34 17.41
N ARG A 58 18.52 -1.70 18.39
CA ARG A 58 17.06 -1.47 18.33
C ARG A 58 16.71 0.00 18.04
N GLN A 59 17.48 0.94 18.59
CA GLN A 59 17.33 2.37 18.29
C GLN A 59 17.63 2.68 16.82
N GLY A 60 18.66 2.05 16.25
CA GLY A 60 18.99 2.16 14.83
C GLY A 60 17.84 1.70 13.93
N VAL A 61 17.21 0.56 14.25
CA VAL A 61 16.01 0.07 13.54
C VAL A 61 14.87 1.08 13.62
N TYR A 62 14.56 1.56 14.83
CA TYR A 62 13.51 2.56 15.06
C TYR A 62 13.74 3.84 14.23
N ASP A 63 14.96 4.37 14.24
CA ASP A 63 15.31 5.58 13.51
C ASP A 63 15.20 5.39 11.99
N ILE A 64 15.56 4.22 11.49
CA ILE A 64 15.40 3.87 10.07
C ILE A 64 13.92 3.85 9.70
N ILE A 65 13.07 3.14 10.46
CA ILE A 65 11.63 3.08 10.24
C ILE A 65 11.04 4.50 10.25
N LYS A 66 11.31 5.30 11.30
CA LYS A 66 10.75 6.67 11.41
C LYS A 66 11.18 7.57 10.25
N ARG A 67 12.44 7.49 9.81
CA ARG A 67 12.91 8.26 8.66
C ARG A 67 12.27 7.80 7.34
N THR A 68 12.11 6.50 7.14
CA THR A 68 11.43 5.96 5.95
C THR A 68 9.95 6.36 5.93
N GLN A 69 9.24 6.22 7.06
CA GLN A 69 7.85 6.71 7.21
C GLN A 69 7.72 8.19 6.81
N LYS A 70 8.64 9.05 7.30
CA LYS A 70 8.63 10.48 6.98
C LYS A 70 8.87 10.74 5.49
N LYS A 71 9.75 9.99 4.84
CA LYS A 71 9.99 10.12 3.39
C LYS A 71 8.77 9.71 2.59
N LEU A 72 8.19 8.54 2.87
CA LEU A 72 6.99 8.04 2.17
C LEU A 72 5.83 9.02 2.27
N LYS A 73 5.54 9.52 3.48
CA LYS A 73 4.51 10.56 3.69
C LYS A 73 4.83 11.85 2.96
N GLY A 74 6.09 12.30 3.00
CA GLY A 74 6.52 13.49 2.29
C GLY A 74 6.47 13.38 0.77
N TYR A 75 6.59 12.16 0.21
CA TYR A 75 6.34 11.92 -1.20
C TYR A 75 4.85 12.02 -1.52
N GLU A 76 3.98 11.42 -0.69
CA GLU A 76 2.54 11.54 -0.85
C GLU A 76 2.05 12.99 -0.76
N ASP A 77 2.54 13.76 0.21
CA ASP A 77 2.17 15.17 0.36
C ASP A 77 2.50 16.00 -0.90
N LYS A 78 3.53 15.59 -1.66
CA LYS A 78 3.99 16.29 -2.86
C LYS A 78 3.36 15.78 -4.15
N LEU A 79 3.16 14.46 -4.25
CA LEU A 79 2.80 13.79 -5.51
C LEU A 79 1.33 13.34 -5.52
N GLY A 80 0.81 12.97 -4.35
CA GLY A 80 -0.58 12.55 -4.14
C GLY A 80 -0.97 11.31 -4.93
N LEU A 81 -0.02 10.41 -5.22
CA LEU A 81 -0.27 9.28 -6.11
C LEU A 81 -1.14 8.21 -5.45
N LEU A 82 -0.96 7.94 -4.16
CA LEU A 82 -1.82 6.97 -3.45
C LEU A 82 -3.26 7.46 -3.43
N LYS A 83 -3.47 8.75 -3.10
CA LYS A 83 -4.81 9.35 -3.15
C LYS A 83 -5.43 9.25 -4.55
N LYS A 84 -4.69 9.58 -5.61
CA LYS A 84 -5.18 9.48 -6.99
C LYS A 84 -5.51 8.04 -7.40
N SER A 85 -4.74 7.07 -6.92
CA SER A 85 -5.01 5.64 -7.15
C SER A 85 -6.35 5.26 -6.55
N ILE A 86 -6.56 5.56 -5.27
CA ILE A 86 -7.82 5.29 -4.55
C ILE A 86 -9.01 5.97 -5.26
N GLU A 87 -8.88 7.25 -5.63
CA GLU A 87 -9.93 7.97 -6.36
C GLU A 87 -10.22 7.36 -7.74
N THR A 88 -9.21 6.76 -8.38
CA THR A 88 -9.38 6.10 -9.67
C THR A 88 -10.10 4.77 -9.48
N ASP A 89 -9.72 3.97 -8.48
CA ASP A 89 -10.40 2.72 -8.15
C ASP A 89 -11.88 2.95 -7.81
N GLU A 90 -12.20 3.96 -7.00
CA GLU A 90 -13.59 4.31 -6.68
C GLU A 90 -14.40 4.68 -7.95
N ARG A 91 -13.77 5.35 -8.92
CA ARG A 91 -14.43 5.68 -10.20
C ARG A 91 -14.64 4.45 -11.06
N LEU A 92 -13.68 3.51 -11.07
CA LEU A 92 -13.80 2.24 -11.78
C LEU A 92 -14.90 1.36 -11.18
N GLU A 93 -15.01 1.29 -9.85
CA GLU A 93 -16.10 0.57 -9.17
C GLU A 93 -17.47 1.15 -9.52
N ARG A 94 -17.61 2.48 -9.53
CA ARG A 94 -18.86 3.14 -9.95
C ARG A 94 -19.18 2.84 -11.41
N LEU A 95 -18.17 2.85 -12.28
CA LEU A 95 -18.34 2.53 -13.70
C LEU A 95 -18.82 1.08 -13.87
N GLU A 96 -18.23 0.13 -13.15
CA GLU A 96 -18.66 -1.27 -13.15
C GLU A 96 -20.10 -1.42 -12.67
N ALA A 97 -20.50 -0.74 -11.60
CA ALA A 97 -21.87 -0.77 -11.10
C ALA A 97 -22.89 -0.24 -12.14
N VAL A 98 -22.55 0.83 -12.86
CA VAL A 98 -23.41 1.37 -13.95
C VAL A 98 -23.50 0.38 -15.10
N ILE A 99 -22.37 -0.20 -15.51
CA ILE A 99 -22.31 -1.20 -16.59
C ILE A 99 -23.16 -2.43 -16.24
N ASP A 100 -23.04 -2.93 -15.02
CA ASP A 100 -23.78 -4.12 -14.55
C ASP A 100 -25.29 -3.82 -14.41
N GLY A 101 -25.65 -2.60 -14.00
CA GLY A 101 -27.03 -2.12 -14.02
C GLY A 101 -27.65 -2.09 -15.42
N ILE A 102 -26.88 -1.72 -16.45
CA ILE A 102 -27.33 -1.73 -17.86
C ILE A 102 -27.49 -3.17 -18.38
N GLY A 103 -26.53 -4.04 -18.08
CA GLY A 103 -26.54 -5.45 -18.50
C GLY A 103 -27.67 -6.27 -17.86
N SER A 104 -28.17 -5.84 -16.71
CA SER A 104 -29.30 -6.49 -16.02
C SER A 104 -30.67 -6.17 -16.66
N GLY A 105 -30.78 -5.07 -17.40
CA GLY A 105 -32.04 -4.59 -18.01
C GLY A 105 -32.18 -4.84 -19.52
N THR A 106 -31.10 -5.26 -20.20
CA THR A 106 -31.10 -5.51 -21.65
C THR A 106 -30.28 -6.75 -21.98
N PHE A 107 -30.73 -7.54 -22.97
CA PHE A 107 -30.07 -8.75 -23.49
C PHE A 107 -28.69 -8.50 -24.15
N LEU A 108 -28.02 -7.39 -23.87
CA LEU A 108 -26.72 -7.04 -24.42
C LEU A 108 -25.60 -7.65 -23.58
N LYS A 109 -25.43 -8.97 -23.73
CA LYS A 109 -24.07 -9.56 -23.72
C LYS A 109 -23.43 -9.22 -25.06
N SER A 110 -23.16 -7.95 -25.30
CA SER A 110 -22.56 -7.49 -26.55
C SER A 110 -21.04 -7.41 -26.38
N ARG A 111 -20.32 -7.58 -27.49
CA ARG A 111 -18.85 -7.50 -27.55
C ARG A 111 -18.30 -6.23 -26.88
N GLU A 112 -19.09 -5.16 -26.89
CA GLU A 112 -18.80 -3.88 -26.26
C GLU A 112 -18.75 -3.98 -24.72
N TYR A 113 -19.66 -4.74 -24.08
CA TYR A 113 -19.62 -4.97 -22.63
C TYR A 113 -18.32 -5.65 -22.21
N ASP A 114 -17.97 -6.74 -22.90
CA ASP A 114 -16.73 -7.48 -22.64
C ASP A 114 -15.49 -6.62 -22.89
N SER A 115 -15.52 -5.78 -23.94
CA SER A 115 -14.44 -4.85 -24.26
C SER A 115 -14.27 -3.78 -23.17
N ILE A 116 -15.37 -3.23 -22.65
CA ILE A 116 -15.32 -2.22 -21.58
C ILE A 116 -14.84 -2.85 -20.28
N LYS A 117 -15.34 -4.03 -19.89
CA LYS A 117 -14.84 -4.74 -18.70
C LYS A 117 -13.35 -5.07 -18.82
N LYS A 118 -12.88 -5.44 -20.02
CA LYS A 118 -11.46 -5.65 -20.27
C LYS A 118 -10.64 -4.37 -20.06
N LEU A 119 -11.08 -3.24 -20.62
CA LEU A 119 -10.42 -1.94 -20.44
C LEU A 119 -10.39 -1.51 -18.97
N VAL A 120 -11.47 -1.72 -18.22
CA VAL A 120 -11.52 -1.44 -16.77
C VAL A 120 -10.47 -2.26 -16.02
N ASN A 121 -10.36 -3.56 -16.32
CA ASN A 121 -9.36 -4.42 -15.70
C ASN A 121 -7.92 -4.03 -16.08
N GLU A 122 -7.68 -3.64 -17.33
CA GLU A 122 -6.38 -3.13 -17.78
C GLU A 122 -5.99 -1.86 -17.02
N ILE A 123 -6.92 -0.90 -16.84
CA ILE A 123 -6.65 0.32 -16.06
C ILE A 123 -6.34 -0.05 -14.60
N ARG A 124 -7.14 -0.93 -13.98
CA ARG A 124 -6.95 -1.36 -12.59
C ARG A 124 -5.60 -2.05 -12.37
N SER A 125 -5.09 -2.81 -13.35
CA SER A 125 -3.77 -3.46 -13.23
C SER A 125 -2.58 -2.51 -13.32
N ASN A 126 -2.80 -1.27 -13.76
CA ASN A 126 -1.76 -0.25 -13.91
C ASN A 126 -1.73 0.76 -12.75
N LEU A 127 -2.63 0.59 -11.78
CA LEU A 127 -2.67 1.33 -10.52
C LEU A 127 -1.82 0.60 -9.48
#